data_AF-A0A449D1N4-F1
#
_entry.id   AF-A0A449D1N4-F1
#
_cell.length_a   1.000
_cell.length_b   1.000
_cell.length_c   1.000
_cell.angle_alpha   90.00
_cell.angle_beta   90.00
_cell.angle_gamma   90.00
#
_symmetry.space_group_name_H-M   'P 1'
#
loop_
_entity.id
_entity.type
_entity.pdbx_description
1 polymer ?
#
loop_
_entity_poly.entity_id
_entity_poly.type
_entity_poly.pdbx_seq_one_letter_code
_entity_poly.pdbx_strand_id
1 'polypeptide(L)'
;MSEDSTQTAEQSTAPSDGAVSEASTGTPVTSVEDRAVVRADDGQPVSDEMASAAAVAAVVAIRQVALAYAAHQAEALAQVETTKHDRAGFNAPRRNVRRRLPQTWTQPLGR
;
A
#
# COMPACT_ATOMS: atom_id res chain seq x y z
N MET A 1 54.48 29.92 25.97
CA MET A 1 53.16 29.44 25.50
C MET A 1 53.18 29.53 23.99
N SER A 2 52.94 28.39 23.33
CA SER A 2 52.73 28.22 21.88
C SER A 2 53.97 28.21 20.99
N GLU A 3 54.46 27.02 20.68
CA GLU A 3 54.89 26.70 19.31
C GLU A 3 54.28 25.34 18.94
N ASP A 4 53.43 25.41 17.92
CA ASP A 4 52.54 24.38 17.41
C ASP A 4 53.28 23.40 16.50
N SER A 5 52.80 22.16 16.47
CA SER A 5 53.48 20.99 15.94
C SER A 5 53.16 20.71 14.47
N THR A 6 54.17 20.19 13.76
CA THR A 6 54.13 19.29 12.57
C THR A 6 53.58 19.84 11.24
N GLN A 7 54.40 20.05 10.21
CA GLN A 7 55.04 19.12 9.24
C GLN A 7 54.18 18.68 8.04
N THR A 8 54.61 19.16 6.85
CA THR A 8 54.61 18.54 5.49
C THR A 8 53.25 18.33 4.79
N ALA A 9 52.82 19.25 3.90
CA ALA A 9 53.09 19.33 2.43
C ALA A 9 52.53 18.11 1.65
N GLU A 10 51.39 18.27 0.94
CA GLU A 10 51.27 18.54 -0.53
C GLU A 10 51.82 17.39 -1.39
N GLN A 11 51.24 16.86 -2.46
CA GLN A 11 50.17 17.22 -3.40
C GLN A 11 49.97 15.95 -4.28
N SER A 12 48.75 15.52 -4.63
CA SER A 12 48.10 15.77 -5.93
C SER A 12 48.14 14.61 -6.94
N THR A 13 47.02 14.51 -7.68
CA THR A 13 46.88 14.08 -9.11
C THR A 13 46.47 12.62 -9.41
N ALA A 14 45.19 12.43 -9.75
CA ALA A 14 44.71 11.49 -10.79
C ALA A 14 44.68 12.24 -12.15
N PRO A 15 44.53 11.67 -13.38
CA PRO A 15 43.96 10.35 -13.77
C PRO A 15 44.58 9.65 -15.03
N SER A 16 43.93 8.55 -15.49
CA SER A 16 43.75 8.05 -16.88
C SER A 16 44.53 6.84 -17.45
N ASP A 17 43.78 6.11 -18.30
CA ASP A 17 44.08 5.07 -19.31
C ASP A 17 44.38 3.64 -18.81
N GLY A 18 43.85 2.55 -19.36
CA GLY A 18 43.08 2.30 -20.57
C GLY A 18 43.36 0.86 -21.04
N ALA A 19 42.29 0.08 -21.29
CA ALA A 19 42.22 -1.19 -22.04
C ALA A 19 42.88 -2.48 -21.48
N VAL A 20 42.04 -3.48 -21.15
CA VAL A 20 42.25 -4.89 -21.57
C VAL A 20 40.92 -5.66 -21.63
N SER A 21 40.58 -6.07 -22.85
CA SER A 21 39.97 -7.33 -23.32
C SER A 21 38.65 -7.86 -22.75
N GLU A 22 37.73 -8.11 -23.70
CA GLU A 22 36.58 -9.00 -23.60
C GLU A 22 36.95 -10.35 -22.96
N ALA A 23 36.21 -10.74 -21.92
CA ALA A 23 36.12 -12.11 -21.47
C ALA A 23 34.66 -12.41 -21.06
N SER A 24 33.97 -13.08 -21.98
CA SER A 24 32.97 -14.14 -21.78
C SER A 24 32.19 -14.16 -20.46
N THR A 25 30.86 -14.02 -20.62
CA THR A 25 29.81 -14.81 -19.94
C THR A 25 30.20 -15.43 -18.59
N GLY A 26 29.83 -14.75 -17.51
CA GLY A 26 29.88 -15.32 -16.18
C GLY A 26 29.01 -14.50 -15.25
N THR A 27 27.69 -14.69 -15.31
CA THR A 27 26.83 -14.34 -14.18
C THR A 27 27.45 -15.00 -12.95
N PRO A 28 27.79 -14.27 -11.87
CA PRO A 28 28.29 -14.92 -10.67
C PRO A 28 27.15 -15.77 -10.12
N VAL A 29 27.23 -17.08 -10.35
CA VAL A 29 26.35 -18.04 -9.69
C VAL A 29 26.78 -18.01 -8.23
N THR A 30 26.08 -17.21 -7.43
CA THR A 30 26.27 -17.21 -5.98
C THR A 30 26.00 -18.64 -5.50
N SER A 31 27.05 -19.30 -5.01
CA SER A 31 27.01 -20.63 -4.39
C SER A 31 25.75 -20.76 -3.51
N VAL A 32 24.84 -21.63 -3.93
CA VAL A 32 23.51 -21.87 -3.32
C VAL A 32 23.63 -22.83 -2.13
N GLU A 33 24.81 -23.41 -1.93
CA GLU A 33 25.06 -24.56 -1.06
C GLU A 33 24.78 -24.31 0.43
N ASP A 34 24.71 -23.05 0.90
CA ASP A 34 24.46 -22.71 2.31
C ASP A 34 23.04 -22.19 2.62
N ARG A 35 22.11 -22.29 1.66
CA ARG A 35 20.75 -21.79 1.86
C ARG A 35 19.91 -22.78 2.67
N ALA A 36 19.21 -22.29 3.70
CA ALA A 36 18.29 -23.09 4.48
C ALA A 36 17.27 -23.82 3.58
N VAL A 37 17.32 -25.16 3.58
CA VAL A 37 16.46 -26.01 2.74
C VAL A 37 15.05 -26.02 3.32
N VAL A 38 14.10 -25.47 2.57
CA VAL A 38 12.68 -25.54 2.91
C VAL A 38 12.19 -26.96 2.62
N ARG A 39 11.58 -27.60 3.62
CA ARG A 39 10.95 -28.91 3.48
C ARG A 39 9.44 -28.74 3.49
N ALA A 40 8.76 -29.54 2.67
CA ALA A 40 7.31 -29.66 2.69
C ALA A 40 6.85 -30.44 3.94
N ASP A 41 5.54 -30.47 4.18
CA ASP A 41 4.95 -31.12 5.36
C ASP A 41 5.20 -32.64 5.40
N ASP A 42 5.47 -33.26 4.26
CA ASP A 42 5.85 -34.67 4.12
C ASP A 42 7.35 -34.92 4.40
N GLY A 43 8.10 -33.87 4.72
CA GLY A 43 9.54 -33.89 5.01
C GLY A 43 10.44 -33.91 3.78
N GLN A 44 9.89 -33.92 2.56
CA GLN A 44 10.67 -33.85 1.32
C GLN A 44 11.12 -32.41 1.04
N PRO A 45 12.29 -32.20 0.40
CA PRO A 45 12.72 -30.87 0.01
C PRO A 45 11.76 -30.28 -1.04
N VAL A 46 11.44 -28.99 -0.90
CA VAL A 46 10.58 -28.28 -1.84
C VAL A 46 11.29 -28.14 -3.18
N SER A 47 10.65 -28.56 -4.28
CA SER A 47 11.17 -28.34 -5.63
C SER A 47 11.02 -26.88 -6.04
N ASP A 48 11.90 -26.40 -6.92
CA ASP A 48 11.84 -25.02 -7.42
C ASP A 48 10.52 -24.70 -8.14
N GLU A 49 9.92 -25.68 -8.80
CA GLU A 49 8.59 -25.54 -9.43
C GLU A 49 7.49 -25.32 -8.37
N MET A 50 7.54 -26.07 -7.28
CA MET A 50 6.60 -25.89 -6.17
C MET A 50 6.83 -24.56 -5.44
N ALA A 51 8.09 -24.16 -5.25
CA ALA A 51 8.44 -22.87 -4.65
C ALA A 51 7.97 -21.69 -5.51
N SER A 52 8.17 -21.77 -6.83
CA SER A 52 7.72 -20.72 -7.77
C SER A 52 6.20 -20.65 -7.87
N ALA A 53 5.50 -21.79 -7.90
CA ALA A 53 4.04 -21.83 -7.84
C ALA A 53 3.51 -21.21 -6.53
N ALA A 54 4.11 -21.55 -5.40
CA ALA A 54 3.75 -20.98 -4.10
C ALA A 54 4.03 -19.46 -4.04
N ALA A 55 5.13 -19.00 -4.62
CA ALA A 55 5.45 -17.57 -4.70
C ALA A 55 4.39 -16.81 -5.51
N VAL A 56 3.97 -17.33 -6.65
CA VAL A 56 2.89 -16.73 -7.46
C VAL A 56 1.57 -16.73 -6.68
N ALA A 57 1.23 -17.85 -6.03
CA ALA A 57 0.03 -17.95 -5.21
C ALA A 57 0.03 -16.92 -4.06
N ALA A 58 1.17 -16.73 -3.39
CA ALA A 58 1.33 -15.73 -2.34
C ALA A 58 1.11 -14.30 -2.86
N VAL A 59 1.68 -13.95 -4.01
CA VAL A 59 1.48 -12.61 -4.63
C VAL A 59 0.02 -12.38 -4.98
N VAL A 60 -0.67 -13.38 -5.54
CA VAL A 60 -2.10 -13.29 -5.86
C VAL A 60 -2.93 -13.12 -4.59
N ALA A 61 -2.64 -13.90 -3.54
CA ALA A 61 -3.33 -13.79 -2.26
C ALA A 61 -3.16 -12.39 -1.63
N ILE A 62 -1.93 -11.85 -1.61
CA ILE A 62 -1.66 -10.49 -1.13
C ILE A 62 -2.47 -9.47 -1.94
N ARG A 63 -2.49 -9.61 -3.27
CA ARG A 63 -3.26 -8.71 -4.13
C ARG A 63 -4.76 -8.78 -3.86
N GLN A 64 -5.30 -9.98 -3.67
CA GLN A 64 -6.72 -10.15 -3.33
C GLN A 64 -7.07 -9.51 -2.00
N VAL A 65 -6.22 -9.69 -0.98
CA VAL A 65 -6.40 -9.03 0.33
C VAL A 65 -6.32 -7.51 0.19
N ALA A 66 -5.39 -6.99 -0.59
CA ALA A 66 -5.28 -5.54 -0.84
C ALA A 66 -6.53 -4.97 -1.52
N LEU A 67 -7.09 -5.69 -2.51
CA LEU A 67 -8.33 -5.30 -3.18
C LEU A 67 -9.53 -5.33 -2.23
N ALA A 68 -9.66 -6.39 -1.43
CA ALA A 68 -10.71 -6.50 -0.42
C ALA A 68 -10.59 -5.38 0.63
N TYR A 69 -9.37 -5.06 1.06
CA TYR A 69 -9.12 -3.97 1.99
C TYR A 69 -9.48 -2.60 1.39
N ALA A 70 -9.13 -2.36 0.12
CA ALA A 70 -9.50 -1.14 -0.59
C ALA A 70 -11.03 -1.00 -0.74
N ALA A 71 -11.73 -2.09 -1.05
CA ALA A 71 -13.19 -2.12 -1.10
C ALA A 71 -13.81 -1.81 0.27
N HIS A 72 -13.30 -2.44 1.33
CA HIS A 72 -13.76 -2.19 2.70
C HIS A 72 -13.51 -0.75 3.15
N GLN A 73 -12.36 -0.15 2.78
CA GLN A 73 -12.07 1.27 3.02
C GLN A 73 -13.08 2.18 2.31
N ALA A 74 -13.41 1.88 1.05
CA ALA A 74 -14.42 2.64 0.30
C ALA A 74 -15.82 2.54 0.95
N GLU A 75 -16.21 1.34 1.39
CA GLU A 75 -17.47 1.14 2.10
C GLU A 75 -17.51 1.85 3.46
N ALA A 76 -16.41 1.80 4.22
CA ALA A 76 -16.30 2.50 5.50
C ALA A 76 -16.44 4.01 5.32
N LEU A 77 -15.82 4.59 4.28
CA LEU A 77 -15.97 6.02 3.96
C LEU A 77 -17.41 6.37 3.57
N ALA A 78 -18.06 5.54 2.74
CA ALA A 78 -19.46 5.73 2.36
C ALA A 78 -20.41 5.67 3.57
N GLN A 79 -20.16 4.77 4.53
CA GLN A 79 -20.92 4.70 5.78
C GLN A 79 -20.73 5.96 6.65
N VAL A 80 -19.52 6.52 6.71
CA VAL A 80 -19.25 7.77 7.43
C VAL A 80 -19.95 8.96 6.76
N GLU A 81 -19.94 9.03 5.43
CA GLU A 81 -20.62 10.10 4.70
C GLU A 81 -22.14 10.05 4.88
N THR A 82 -22.74 8.86 4.77
CA THR A 82 -24.19 8.67 4.96
C THR A 82 -24.62 8.97 6.40
N THR A 83 -23.88 8.50 7.40
CA THR A 83 -24.18 8.81 8.81
C THR A 83 -23.99 10.30 9.14
N LYS A 84 -22.99 10.98 8.57
CA LYS A 84 -22.82 12.43 8.69
C LYS A 84 -24.03 13.17 8.08
N HIS A 85 -24.48 12.73 6.92
CA HIS A 85 -25.60 13.32 6.21
C HIS A 85 -26.93 13.13 6.96
N ASP A 86 -27.11 11.99 7.61
CA ASP A 86 -28.27 11.71 8.46
C ASP A 86 -28.25 12.52 9.77
N ARG A 87 -27.07 12.64 10.41
CA ARG A 87 -26.89 13.47 11.62
C ARG A 87 -27.17 14.96 11.37
N ALA A 88 -26.93 15.45 10.16
CA ALA A 88 -27.29 16.81 9.76
C ALA A 88 -28.81 17.00 9.57
N GLY A 89 -29.62 15.94 9.75
CA GLY A 89 -31.07 15.98 9.60
C GLY A 89 -31.51 16.27 8.16
N PHE A 90 -30.63 16.07 7.17
CA PHE A 90 -30.94 16.35 5.77
C PHE A 90 -31.97 15.36 5.22
N ASN A 91 -31.79 14.07 5.54
CA ASN A 91 -32.72 12.99 5.17
C ASN A 91 -33.85 12.79 6.19
N ALA A 92 -33.77 13.44 7.36
CA ALA A 92 -34.87 13.39 8.32
C ALA A 92 -36.13 14.04 7.70
N PRO A 93 -37.32 13.42 7.82
CA PRO A 93 -38.56 14.02 7.37
C PRO A 93 -38.67 15.42 7.97
N ARG A 94 -38.61 16.44 7.12
CA ARG A 94 -38.59 17.85 7.53
C ARG A 94 -39.80 18.12 8.42
N ARG A 95 -39.54 18.16 9.74
CA ARG A 95 -40.57 18.29 10.78
C ARG A 95 -41.40 19.58 10.66
N ASN A 96 -40.90 20.54 9.88
CA ASN A 96 -41.47 21.86 9.65
C ASN A 96 -41.87 22.15 8.19
N VAL A 97 -42.01 21.16 7.30
CA VAL A 97 -42.76 21.43 6.07
C VAL A 97 -44.20 21.67 6.52
N ARG A 98 -44.65 22.93 6.40
CA ARG A 98 -45.98 23.38 6.82
C ARG A 98 -47.01 22.34 6.38
N ARG A 99 -47.54 21.57 7.34
CA ARG A 99 -48.62 20.63 7.07
C ARG A 99 -49.74 21.44 6.41
N ARG A 100 -50.18 20.99 5.22
CA ARG A 100 -51.31 21.62 4.54
C ARG A 100 -52.48 21.61 5.52
N LEU A 101 -53.06 22.78 5.78
CA LEU A 101 -54.24 22.85 6.63
C LEU A 101 -55.37 22.07 5.94
N PRO A 102 -56.25 21.41 6.70
CA PRO A 102 -57.46 20.80 6.15
C PRO A 102 -58.26 21.84 5.35
N GLN A 103 -58.83 21.44 4.21
CA GLN A 103 -59.59 22.31 3.32
C GLN A 103 -60.85 22.91 3.97
N THR A 104 -61.32 22.29 5.05
CA THR A 104 -62.43 22.77 5.89
C THR A 104 -62.08 24.02 6.69
N TRP A 105 -60.79 24.35 6.88
CA TRP A 105 -60.37 25.56 7.59
C TRP A 105 -60.74 26.85 6.84
N THR A 106 -60.82 26.79 5.51
CA THR A 106 -61.25 27.92 4.69
C THR A 106 -62.75 27.91 4.40
N GLN A 107 -63.51 26.99 4.98
CA GLN A 107 -64.93 26.88 4.73
C GLN A 107 -65.67 28.03 5.44
N PRO A 108 -66.39 28.91 4.71
CA PRO A 108 -67.20 29.94 5.34
C PRO A 108 -68.32 29.27 6.15
N LEU A 109 -68.35 29.53 7.45
CA LEU A 109 -69.45 29.13 8.32
C LEU A 109 -70.66 30.00 7.94
N GLY A 110 -71.66 29.37 7.32
CA GLY A 110 -72.88 30.04 6.86
C GLY A 110 -73.58 30.78 8.00
N ARG A 111 -74.03 32.00 7.69
CA ARG A 111 -74.96 32.78 8.52
C ARG A 111 -76.36 32.17 8.48
#